data_AF-K1S608-F1
#
_entry.id   AF-K1S608-F1
#
_cell.length_a   1.000
_cell.length_b   1.000
_cell.length_c   1.000
_cell.angle_alpha   90.00
_cell.angle_beta   90.00
_cell.angle_gamma   90.00
#
_symmetry.space_group_name_H-M   'P 1'
#
loop_
_entity.id
_entity.type
_entity.pdbx_description
1 polymer ?
#
loop_
_entity_poly.entity_id
_entity_poly.type
_entity_poly.pdbx_seq_one_letter_code
_entity_poly.pdbx_strand_id
1 'polypeptide(L)'
;TLARELLDEYYRGFQERNPRLKVFSAHLHMDEATPHLHIDFVPFTTGSKRGLDTRVSLKQALAAQGFKGGSRGDTEWNQWVQSEKEHLSAVMERHGIEWEHKGTHEKHLSVLDYKKQEREKEINALEDKLAEKKDEFRVVADRIENFDSGEKALKKLDESIMNEPEYLLPEPSAMMSARSYKAKFVRAAYS
;
A
#
# COMPACT_ATOMS: atom_id res chain seq x y z
N THR A 1 10.94 5.59 22.08
CA THR A 1 10.57 4.65 21.01
C THR A 1 11.85 3.99 20.54
N LEU A 2 11.77 2.74 20.08
CA LEU A 2 12.95 1.97 19.67
C LEU A 2 13.82 2.72 18.63
N ALA A 3 13.20 3.35 17.63
CA ALA A 3 13.90 4.14 16.63
C ALA A 3 14.73 5.31 17.21
N ARG A 4 14.22 5.98 18.26
CA ARG A 4 14.95 7.06 18.93
C ARG A 4 16.20 6.53 19.63
N GLU A 5 16.08 5.40 20.33
CA GLU A 5 17.20 4.79 21.06
C GLU A 5 18.29 4.32 20.09
N LEU A 6 17.90 3.69 18.98
CA LEU A 6 18.79 3.27 17.91
C LEU A 6 19.56 4.43 17.28
N LEU A 7 18.86 5.49 16.88
CA LEU A 7 19.48 6.64 16.22
C LEU A 7 20.36 7.45 17.18
N ASP A 8 19.97 7.56 18.46
CA ASP A 8 20.78 8.19 19.51
C ASP A 8 22.08 7.40 19.76
N GLU A 9 21.98 6.07 19.90
CA GLU A 9 23.14 5.19 20.09
C GLU A 9 24.09 5.25 18.89
N TYR A 10 23.56 5.17 17.67
CA TYR A 10 24.33 5.33 16.44
C TYR A 10 25.10 6.67 16.39
N TYR A 11 24.42 7.77 16.77
CA TYR A 11 25.00 9.12 16.73
C TYR A 11 26.10 9.34 17.76
N ARG A 12 25.98 8.77 18.97
CA ARG A 12 26.98 8.95 20.05
C ARG A 12 28.41 8.60 19.62
N GLY A 13 28.57 7.58 18.76
CA GLY A 13 29.88 7.21 18.21
C GLY A 13 30.25 7.90 16.90
N PHE A 14 29.37 8.69 16.30
CA PHE A 14 29.56 9.20 14.93
C PHE A 14 30.80 10.07 14.79
N GLN A 15 31.00 11.04 15.70
CA GLN A 15 32.13 11.97 15.63
C GLN A 15 33.48 11.28 15.86
N GLU A 16 33.52 10.23 16.69
CA GLU A 16 34.73 9.44 16.97
C GLU A 16 35.16 8.61 15.77
N ARG A 17 34.20 7.98 15.07
CA ARG A 17 34.44 7.26 13.81
C ARG A 17 34.83 8.19 12.67
N ASN A 18 34.40 9.46 12.74
CA ASN A 18 34.55 10.45 11.68
C ASN A 18 35.36 11.68 12.11
N PRO A 19 36.65 11.54 12.50
CA PRO A 19 37.46 12.63 13.02
C PRO A 19 37.73 13.77 12.03
N ARG A 20 37.52 13.53 10.72
CA ARG A 20 37.67 14.54 9.65
C ARG A 20 36.36 15.16 9.21
N LEU A 21 35.24 14.80 9.84
CA LEU A 21 33.92 15.39 9.62
C LEU A 21 33.52 16.15 10.88
N LYS A 22 33.68 17.47 10.88
CA LYS A 22 33.32 18.28 12.05
C LYS A 22 31.81 18.49 12.07
N VAL A 23 31.10 17.80 12.96
CA VAL A 23 29.66 17.98 13.13
C VAL A 23 29.39 19.35 13.76
N PHE A 24 28.48 20.11 13.15
CA PHE A 24 28.03 21.41 13.67
C PHE A 24 26.54 21.41 14.03
N SER A 25 25.76 20.49 13.46
CA SER A 25 24.37 20.29 13.86
C SER A 25 23.95 18.82 13.76
N ALA A 26 23.04 18.41 14.62
CA ALA A 26 22.35 17.12 14.52
C ALA A 26 20.91 17.24 15.02
N HIS A 27 19.96 16.80 14.21
CA HIS A 27 18.53 16.95 14.47
C HIS A 27 17.81 15.62 14.32
N LEU A 28 17.22 15.14 15.42
CA LEU A 28 16.38 13.95 15.44
C LEU A 28 14.91 14.35 15.31
N HIS A 29 14.29 13.99 14.18
CA HIS A 29 12.86 14.20 13.93
C HIS A 29 12.08 12.95 14.34
N MET A 30 11.13 13.16 15.27
CA MET A 30 10.22 12.12 15.78
C MET A 30 8.75 12.41 15.46
N ASP A 31 8.50 13.55 14.83
CA ASP A 31 7.20 14.15 14.51
C ASP A 31 6.79 13.95 13.04
N GLU A 32 7.65 13.33 12.23
CA GLU A 32 7.38 12.96 10.85
C GLU A 32 6.95 11.49 10.70
N ALA A 33 6.53 11.11 9.49
CA ALA A 33 6.03 9.76 9.20
C ALA A 33 7.05 8.65 9.53
N THR A 34 8.34 8.92 9.33
CA THR A 34 9.44 8.01 9.66
C THR A 34 10.46 8.74 10.52
N PRO A 35 10.76 8.27 11.74
CA PRO A 35 11.81 8.85 12.56
C PRO A 35 13.15 8.87 11.82
N HIS A 36 13.82 10.02 11.77
CA HIS A 36 15.10 10.15 11.07
C HIS A 36 16.00 11.20 11.70
N LEU A 37 17.30 11.07 11.45
CA LEU A 37 18.36 11.90 12.02
C LEU A 37 19.09 12.63 10.89
N HIS A 38 19.13 13.97 10.95
CA HIS A 38 20.05 14.77 10.14
C HIS A 38 21.35 15.00 10.90
N ILE A 39 22.48 14.83 10.23
CA ILE A 39 23.80 15.13 10.78
C ILE A 39 24.51 16.06 9.78
N ASP A 40 24.66 17.32 10.18
CA ASP A 40 25.32 18.33 9.36
C ASP A 40 26.76 18.51 9.81
N PHE A 41 27.68 18.33 8.87
CA PHE A 41 29.12 18.37 9.13
C PHE A 41 29.90 19.11 8.06
N VAL A 42 31.05 19.65 8.47
CA VAL A 42 32.05 20.23 7.57
C VAL A 42 33.21 19.24 7.42
N PRO A 43 33.43 18.66 6.22
CA PRO A 43 34.59 17.81 5.99
C PRO A 43 35.85 18.66 5.89
N PHE A 44 36.93 18.26 6.56
CA PHE A 44 38.18 18.99 6.50
C PHE A 44 39.40 18.09 6.32
N THR A 45 40.43 18.63 5.70
CA THR A 45 41.75 18.03 5.59
C THR A 45 42.81 19.05 6.01
N THR A 46 43.95 18.56 6.49
CA THR A 46 45.07 19.35 7.02
C THR A 46 46.38 18.93 6.35
N GLY A 47 47.44 19.74 6.46
CA GLY A 47 48.75 19.40 5.88
C GLY A 47 48.84 19.67 4.38
N SER A 48 48.06 20.64 3.87
CA SER A 48 48.11 21.00 2.46
C SER A 48 49.43 21.70 2.11
N LYS A 49 50.15 21.18 1.10
CA LYS A 49 51.46 21.72 0.67
C LYS A 49 51.36 23.00 -0.18
N ARG A 50 50.17 23.37 -0.63
CA ARG A 50 49.92 24.56 -1.47
C ARG A 50 48.73 25.29 -0.87
N GLY A 51 48.80 26.61 -0.65
CA GLY A 51 47.72 27.44 -0.09
C GLY A 51 47.42 27.16 1.39
N LEU A 52 46.16 27.34 1.82
CA LEU A 52 45.74 27.12 3.23
C LEU A 52 46.05 25.70 3.71
N ASP A 53 46.61 25.58 4.92
CA ASP A 53 46.92 24.29 5.55
C ASP A 53 45.68 23.42 5.75
N THR A 54 44.62 24.02 6.31
CA THR A 54 43.32 23.38 6.53
C THR A 54 42.31 23.79 5.44
N ARG A 55 41.61 22.81 4.87
CA ARG A 55 40.69 23.03 3.73
C ARG A 55 39.46 22.15 3.82
N VAL A 56 38.38 22.63 3.19
CA VAL A 56 37.15 21.85 3.01
C VAL A 56 37.30 20.96 1.78
N SER A 57 37.28 19.64 2.00
CA SER A 57 37.28 18.65 0.92
C SER A 57 36.78 17.31 1.45
N LEU A 58 35.58 16.90 1.02
CA LEU A 58 35.00 15.62 1.43
C LEU A 58 35.88 14.44 0.99
N LYS A 59 36.30 14.43 -0.28
CA LYS A 59 37.16 13.35 -0.81
C LYS A 59 38.45 13.19 0.01
N GLN A 60 39.15 14.29 0.29
CA GLN A 60 40.41 14.21 1.04
C GLN A 60 40.20 13.92 2.52
N ALA A 61 39.10 14.41 3.11
CA ALA A 61 38.72 14.08 4.48
C ALA A 61 38.49 12.56 4.63
N LEU A 62 37.69 11.96 3.75
CA LEU A 62 37.44 10.52 3.75
C LEU A 62 38.71 9.71 3.45
N ALA A 63 39.52 10.14 2.48
CA ALA A 63 40.80 9.50 2.18
C ALA A 63 41.76 9.49 3.38
N ALA A 64 41.80 10.58 4.15
CA ALA A 64 42.61 10.68 5.37
C ALA A 64 42.11 9.76 6.51
N GLN A 65 40.86 9.29 6.43
CA GLN A 65 40.27 8.31 7.35
C GLN A 65 40.44 6.86 6.86
N GLY A 66 41.07 6.64 5.70
CA GLY A 66 41.37 5.31 5.18
C GLY A 66 40.48 4.83 4.04
N PHE A 67 39.46 5.60 3.63
CA PHE A 67 38.63 5.27 2.47
C PHE A 67 39.41 5.57 1.18
N LYS A 68 39.80 4.54 0.45
CA LYS A 68 40.65 4.66 -0.74
C LYS A 68 39.80 4.24 -1.92
N GLY A 69 39.08 5.20 -2.49
CA GLY A 69 38.23 4.96 -3.65
C GLY A 69 39.05 4.31 -4.76
N GLY A 70 38.53 3.25 -5.36
CA GLY A 70 39.24 2.44 -6.35
C GLY A 70 38.66 2.58 -7.75
N SER A 71 37.39 2.22 -7.92
CA SER A 71 36.70 2.21 -9.22
C SER A 71 35.70 3.35 -9.37
N ARG A 72 35.14 3.54 -10.58
CA ARG A 72 34.14 4.58 -10.85
C ARG A 72 32.88 4.47 -9.96
N GLY A 73 32.56 3.26 -9.49
CA GLY A 73 31.43 2.99 -8.58
C GLY A 73 31.85 2.79 -7.12
N ASP A 74 33.14 2.70 -6.82
CA ASP A 74 33.67 2.44 -5.48
C ASP A 74 34.50 3.65 -5.03
N THR A 75 33.81 4.77 -4.84
CA THR A 75 34.43 6.02 -4.40
C THR A 75 34.64 6.02 -2.88
N GLU A 76 35.47 6.93 -2.37
CA GLU A 76 35.66 7.12 -0.93
C GLU A 76 34.31 7.37 -0.23
N TRP A 77 33.42 8.10 -0.90
CA TRP A 77 32.07 8.35 -0.44
C TRP A 77 31.25 7.07 -0.33
N ASN A 78 31.26 6.21 -1.35
CA ASN A 78 30.47 4.98 -1.34
C ASN A 78 30.95 4.00 -0.28
N GLN A 79 32.28 3.85 -0.12
CA GLN A 79 32.86 3.04 0.96
C GLN A 79 32.47 3.58 2.34
N TRP A 80 32.53 4.90 2.52
CA TRP A 80 32.15 5.54 3.78
C TRP A 80 30.65 5.37 4.09
N VAL A 81 29.76 5.63 3.13
CA VAL A 81 28.31 5.43 3.28
C VAL A 81 28.02 3.98 3.65
N GLN A 82 28.68 3.03 3.01
CA GLN A 82 28.52 1.61 3.32
C GLN A 82 28.99 1.29 4.74
N SER A 83 30.13 1.83 5.18
CA SER A 83 30.59 1.65 6.56
C SER A 83 29.64 2.25 7.60
N GLU A 84 29.03 3.41 7.35
CA GLU A 84 28.05 3.98 8.30
C GLU A 84 26.75 3.16 8.34
N LYS A 85 26.32 2.57 7.22
CA LYS A 85 25.21 1.61 7.20
C LYS A 85 25.51 0.36 8.02
N GLU A 86 26.72 -0.18 7.91
CA GLU A 86 27.17 -1.33 8.70
C GLU A 86 27.19 -1.01 10.21
N HIS A 87 27.66 0.19 10.58
CA HIS A 87 27.61 0.62 11.98
C HIS A 87 26.17 0.79 12.49
N LEU A 88 25.28 1.35 11.69
CA LEU A 88 23.86 1.44 12.03
C LEU A 88 23.22 0.05 12.15
N SER A 89 23.53 -0.87 11.23
CA SER A 89 23.08 -2.27 11.30
C SER A 89 23.54 -2.94 12.58
N ALA A 90 24.82 -2.79 12.95
CA ALA A 90 25.33 -3.36 14.19
C ALA A 90 24.61 -2.81 15.44
N VAL A 91 24.22 -1.53 15.43
CA VAL A 91 23.36 -0.95 16.48
C VAL A 91 21.98 -1.61 16.43
N MET A 92 21.34 -1.69 15.27
CA MET A 92 20.03 -2.31 15.08
C MET A 92 19.98 -3.78 15.53
N GLU A 93 21.01 -4.56 15.23
CA GLU A 93 21.14 -5.97 15.61
C GLU A 93 21.16 -6.17 17.13
N ARG A 94 21.82 -5.27 17.89
CA ARG A 94 21.81 -5.30 19.37
C ARG A 94 20.42 -5.14 19.96
N HIS A 95 19.52 -4.54 19.19
CA HIS A 95 18.11 -4.33 19.53
C HIS A 95 17.16 -5.31 18.80
N GLY A 96 17.70 -6.34 18.16
CA GLY A 96 16.93 -7.40 17.50
C GLY A 96 16.33 -7.04 16.15
N ILE A 97 16.88 -6.04 15.45
CA ILE A 97 16.47 -5.68 14.08
C ILE A 97 17.57 -6.06 13.10
N GLU A 98 17.23 -6.86 12.10
CA GLU A 98 18.15 -7.29 11.05
C GLU A 98 18.09 -6.38 9.82
N TRP A 99 19.24 -6.12 9.21
CA TRP A 99 19.32 -5.36 7.96
C TRP A 99 19.13 -6.28 6.74
N GLU A 100 18.01 -6.11 6.04
CA GLU A 100 17.74 -6.83 4.78
C GLU A 100 18.49 -6.18 3.60
N HIS A 101 19.41 -6.93 2.99
CA HIS A 101 20.15 -6.50 1.79
C HIS A 101 19.34 -6.78 0.52
N LYS A 102 18.53 -5.82 0.09
CA LYS A 102 17.68 -5.94 -1.12
C LYS A 102 18.44 -6.03 -2.44
N GLY A 103 19.74 -5.75 -2.46
CA GLY A 103 20.59 -5.84 -3.66
C GLY A 103 20.20 -4.89 -4.80
N THR A 104 19.31 -3.93 -4.55
CA THR A 104 18.82 -2.97 -5.55
C THR A 104 19.69 -1.72 -5.57
N HIS A 105 19.99 -1.23 -6.77
CA HIS A 105 20.63 0.07 -6.98
C HIS A 105 19.58 1.07 -7.45
N GLU A 106 18.81 1.60 -6.51
CA GLU A 106 17.82 2.63 -6.81
C GLU A 106 18.47 4.01 -6.87
N LYS A 107 18.02 4.84 -7.82
CA LYS A 107 18.47 6.23 -7.89
C LYS A 107 17.92 6.98 -6.68
N HIS A 108 18.74 7.84 -6.08
CA HIS A 108 18.27 8.76 -5.05
C HIS A 108 17.21 9.68 -5.66
N LEU A 109 16.00 9.64 -5.11
CA LEU A 109 14.89 10.51 -5.50
C LEU A 109 14.81 11.70 -4.55
N SER A 110 14.33 12.84 -5.04
CA SER A 110 13.91 13.92 -4.12
C SER A 110 12.67 13.47 -3.34
N VAL A 111 12.40 14.10 -2.19
CA VAL A 111 11.20 13.81 -1.39
C VAL A 111 9.93 13.99 -2.21
N LEU A 112 9.89 14.99 -3.10
CA LEU A 112 8.73 15.26 -3.97
C LEU A 112 8.56 14.19 -5.05
N ASP A 113 9.66 13.79 -5.70
CA ASP A 113 9.61 12.75 -6.73
C ASP A 113 9.21 11.40 -6.14
N TYR A 114 9.73 11.06 -4.95
CA TYR A 114 9.34 9.87 -4.23
C TYR A 114 7.84 9.89 -3.86
N LYS A 115 7.35 10.99 -3.28
CA LYS A 115 5.92 11.16 -2.96
C LYS A 115 5.04 11.05 -4.21
N LYS A 116 5.49 11.58 -5.35
CA LYS A 116 4.76 11.48 -6.62
C LYS A 116 4.66 10.03 -7.08
N GLN A 117 5.78 9.30 -7.08
CA GLN A 117 5.82 7.89 -7.47
C GLN A 117 4.93 7.01 -6.56
N GLU A 118 4.97 7.22 -5.24
CA GLU A 118 4.12 6.46 -4.31
C GLU A 118 2.64 6.77 -4.50
N ARG A 119 2.28 8.04 -4.77
CA ARG A 119 0.89 8.41 -5.11
C ARG A 119 0.42 7.80 -6.42
N GLU A 120 1.27 7.71 -7.44
CA GLU A 120 0.93 7.04 -8.70
C GLU A 120 0.66 5.55 -8.48
N LYS A 121 1.45 4.87 -7.64
CA LYS A 121 1.18 3.47 -7.25
C LYS A 121 -0.16 3.33 -6.51
N GLU A 122 -0.44 4.25 -5.60
CA GLU A 122 -1.71 4.27 -4.85
C GLU A 122 -2.91 4.48 -5.78
N ILE A 123 -2.82 5.42 -6.73
CA ILE A 123 -3.85 5.67 -7.74
C ILE A 123 -4.13 4.40 -8.55
N ASN A 124 -3.08 3.74 -9.07
CA ASN A 124 -3.25 2.51 -9.86
C ASN A 124 -3.95 1.41 -9.03
N ALA A 125 -3.55 1.22 -7.77
CA ALA A 125 -4.19 0.24 -6.89
C ALA A 125 -5.67 0.58 -6.58
N LEU A 126 -6.02 1.88 -6.52
CA LEU A 126 -7.40 2.32 -6.35
C LEU A 126 -8.21 2.19 -7.63
N GLU A 127 -7.62 2.39 -8.80
CA GLU A 127 -8.26 2.16 -10.10
C GLU A 127 -8.62 0.69 -10.29
N ASP A 128 -7.73 -0.23 -9.93
CA ASP A 128 -7.99 -1.67 -9.96
C ASP A 128 -9.17 -2.05 -9.04
N LYS A 129 -9.17 -1.55 -7.80
CA LYS A 129 -10.30 -1.76 -6.87
C LYS A 129 -11.60 -1.15 -7.37
N LEU A 130 -11.54 0.01 -8.02
CA LEU A 130 -12.72 0.65 -8.58
C LEU A 130 -13.28 -0.17 -9.75
N ALA A 131 -12.43 -0.75 -10.60
CA ALA A 131 -12.84 -1.63 -11.67
C ALA A 131 -13.55 -2.88 -11.12
N GLU A 132 -12.95 -3.55 -10.13
CA GLU A 132 -13.55 -4.70 -9.44
C GLU A 132 -14.93 -4.35 -8.86
N LYS A 133 -15.04 -3.24 -8.12
CA LYS A 133 -16.31 -2.81 -7.52
C LYS A 133 -17.36 -2.42 -8.55
N LYS A 134 -16.97 -1.87 -9.70
CA LYS A 134 -17.89 -1.60 -10.81
C LYS A 134 -18.42 -2.88 -11.42
N ASP A 135 -17.58 -3.90 -11.59
CA ASP A 135 -18.02 -5.20 -12.11
C ASP A 135 -18.96 -5.90 -11.14
N GLU A 136 -18.65 -5.92 -9.83
CA GLU A 136 -19.56 -6.41 -8.80
C GLU A 136 -20.91 -5.68 -8.83
N PHE A 137 -20.88 -4.35 -8.92
CA PHE A 137 -22.08 -3.54 -8.98
C PHE A 137 -22.94 -3.87 -10.21
N ARG A 138 -22.32 -4.07 -11.39
CA ARG A 138 -23.03 -4.48 -12.60
C ARG A 138 -23.74 -5.81 -12.41
N VAL A 139 -23.07 -6.82 -11.84
CA VAL A 139 -23.67 -8.13 -11.59
C VAL A 139 -24.88 -8.02 -10.65
N VAL A 140 -24.78 -7.20 -9.61
CA VAL A 140 -25.91 -6.97 -8.69
C VAL A 140 -27.06 -6.22 -9.39
N ALA A 141 -26.75 -5.23 -10.21
CA ALA A 141 -27.74 -4.49 -10.99
C ALA A 141 -28.50 -5.42 -11.96
N ASP A 142 -27.79 -6.24 -12.72
CA ASP A 142 -28.39 -7.24 -13.64
C ASP A 142 -29.29 -8.22 -12.87
N ARG A 143 -28.89 -8.60 -11.65
CA ARG A 143 -29.69 -9.48 -10.80
C ARG A 143 -30.99 -8.81 -10.32
N ILE A 144 -30.93 -7.52 -9.96
CA ILE A 144 -32.11 -6.74 -9.59
C ILE A 144 -33.08 -6.64 -10.79
N GLU A 145 -32.57 -6.33 -11.98
CA GLU A 145 -33.39 -6.24 -13.19
C GLU A 145 -34.07 -7.57 -13.54
N ASN A 146 -33.35 -8.69 -13.37
CA ASN A 146 -33.91 -10.02 -13.54
C ASN A 146 -35.01 -10.32 -12.51
N PHE A 147 -34.83 -9.94 -11.24
CA PHE A 147 -35.86 -10.09 -10.22
C PHE A 147 -37.10 -9.24 -10.51
N ASP A 148 -36.93 -7.98 -10.90
CA ASP A 148 -38.03 -7.09 -11.29
C ASP A 148 -38.84 -7.66 -12.46
N SER A 149 -38.14 -8.25 -13.44
CA SER A 149 -38.76 -8.90 -14.59
C SER A 149 -39.54 -10.16 -14.18
N GLY A 150 -38.97 -10.97 -13.28
CA GLY A 150 -39.64 -12.14 -12.69
C GLY A 150 -40.87 -11.76 -11.88
N GLU A 151 -40.82 -10.70 -11.07
CA GLU A 151 -41.96 -10.21 -10.30
C GLU A 151 -43.11 -9.78 -11.22
N LYS A 152 -42.82 -9.06 -12.32
CA LYS A 152 -43.83 -8.69 -13.32
C LYS A 152 -44.46 -9.90 -14.00
N ALA A 153 -43.67 -10.93 -14.32
CA ALA A 153 -44.19 -12.16 -14.90
C ALA A 153 -45.11 -12.91 -13.93
N LEU A 154 -44.73 -13.00 -12.65
CA LEU A 154 -45.54 -13.62 -11.61
C LEU A 154 -46.85 -12.86 -11.39
N LYS A 155 -46.83 -11.52 -11.36
CA LYS A 155 -48.06 -10.70 -11.28
C LYS A 155 -49.01 -10.97 -12.44
N LYS A 156 -48.49 -11.02 -13.68
CA LYS A 156 -49.30 -11.36 -14.86
C LYS A 156 -49.88 -12.77 -14.77
N LEU A 157 -49.10 -13.75 -14.30
CA LEU A 157 -49.59 -15.11 -14.11
C LEU A 157 -50.70 -15.16 -13.06
N ASP A 158 -50.52 -14.49 -11.92
CA ASP A 158 -51.53 -14.39 -10.85
C ASP A 158 -52.83 -13.76 -11.38
N GLU A 159 -52.74 -12.64 -12.11
CA GLU A 159 -53.88 -12.02 -12.79
C GLU A 159 -54.58 -12.98 -13.76
N SER A 160 -53.83 -13.77 -14.52
CA SER A 160 -54.40 -14.73 -15.48
C SER A 160 -55.12 -15.90 -14.78
N ILE A 161 -54.53 -16.46 -13.71
CA ILE A 161 -55.15 -17.56 -12.94
C ILE A 161 -56.47 -17.11 -12.31
N MET A 162 -56.53 -15.86 -11.83
CA MET A 162 -57.71 -15.32 -11.16
C MET A 162 -58.85 -14.91 -12.10
N ASN A 163 -58.55 -14.63 -13.38
CA ASN A 163 -59.53 -14.01 -14.28
C ASN A 163 -59.80 -14.78 -15.58
N GLU A 164 -58.90 -15.67 -16.02
CA GLU A 164 -59.09 -16.41 -17.27
C GLU A 164 -60.09 -17.57 -17.09
N PRO A 165 -61.07 -17.74 -18.00
CA PRO A 165 -62.13 -18.74 -17.87
C PRO A 165 -61.65 -20.19 -17.80
N GLU A 166 -60.46 -20.48 -18.32
CA GLU A 166 -59.84 -21.81 -18.30
C GLU A 166 -59.50 -22.27 -16.88
N TYR A 167 -59.22 -21.35 -15.96
CA TYR A 167 -58.87 -21.64 -14.56
C TYR A 167 -60.04 -21.43 -13.59
N LEU A 168 -61.16 -20.88 -14.06
CA LEU A 168 -62.34 -20.60 -13.25
C LEU A 168 -63.35 -21.76 -13.32
N LEU A 169 -63.78 -22.24 -12.14
CA LEU A 169 -64.85 -23.23 -12.08
C LEU A 169 -66.20 -22.56 -12.44
N PRO A 170 -67.01 -23.19 -13.30
CA PRO A 170 -68.31 -22.64 -13.67
C PRO A 170 -69.28 -22.64 -12.49
N GLU A 171 -70.08 -21.59 -12.35
CA GLU A 171 -71.05 -21.45 -11.25
C GLU A 171 -72.04 -22.64 -11.16
N PRO A 172 -72.36 -23.16 -9.96
CA PRO A 172 -73.33 -24.23 -9.79
C PRO A 172 -74.74 -23.79 -10.19
N SER A 173 -75.47 -24.66 -10.89
CA SER A 173 -76.88 -24.41 -11.17
C SER A 173 -77.73 -24.53 -9.89
N ALA A 174 -78.84 -23.79 -9.83
CA ALA A 174 -79.65 -23.62 -8.60
C ALA A 174 -80.17 -24.91 -7.94
N MET A 175 -80.22 -26.03 -8.66
CA MET A 175 -80.66 -27.33 -8.14
C MET A 175 -79.54 -28.36 -7.96
N MET A 176 -78.27 -27.98 -8.20
CA MET A 176 -77.15 -28.89 -8.10
C MET A 176 -76.70 -29.07 -6.64
N SER A 177 -76.61 -30.31 -6.17
CA SER A 177 -76.04 -30.60 -4.84
C SER A 177 -74.51 -30.43 -4.85
N ALA A 178 -73.94 -30.03 -3.71
CA ALA A 178 -72.49 -29.86 -3.55
C ALA A 178 -71.68 -31.12 -3.93
N ARG A 179 -72.23 -32.33 -3.66
CA ARG A 179 -71.61 -33.60 -4.07
C ARG A 179 -71.55 -33.76 -5.59
N SER A 180 -72.64 -33.42 -6.29
CA SER A 180 -72.71 -33.50 -7.76
C SER A 180 -71.80 -32.46 -8.42
N TYR A 181 -71.74 -31.25 -7.87
CA TYR A 181 -70.85 -30.19 -8.36
C TYR A 181 -69.38 -30.59 -8.26
N LYS A 182 -68.96 -31.10 -7.08
CA LYS A 182 -67.59 -31.57 -6.85
C LYS A 182 -67.21 -32.74 -7.77
N ALA A 183 -68.13 -33.66 -8.05
CA ALA A 183 -67.86 -34.79 -8.94
C ALA A 183 -67.74 -34.36 -10.41
N LYS A 184 -68.57 -33.42 -10.87
CA LYS A 184 -68.68 -33.06 -12.29
C LYS A 184 -67.68 -32.01 -12.75
N PHE A 185 -67.38 -31.00 -11.92
CA PHE A 185 -66.55 -29.87 -12.33
C PHE A 185 -65.20 -29.83 -11.61
N VAL A 186 -65.15 -30.18 -10.32
CA VAL A 186 -63.89 -30.13 -9.56
C VAL A 186 -63.03 -31.36 -9.83
N ARG A 187 -63.55 -32.57 -9.65
CA ARG A 187 -62.76 -33.80 -9.85
C ARG A 187 -62.36 -34.05 -11.31
N ALA A 188 -63.17 -33.60 -12.26
CA ALA A 188 -62.89 -33.73 -13.70
C ALA A 188 -61.85 -32.71 -14.20
N ALA A 189 -61.68 -31.58 -13.51
CA ALA A 189 -60.68 -30.56 -13.87
C ALA A 189 -59.27 -30.87 -13.35
N TYR A 190 -59.12 -31.80 -12.38
CA TYR A 190 -57.84 -32.15 -11.74
C TYR A 190 -57.46 -33.64 -11.93
N SER A 191 -58.06 -34.33 -12.91
CA SER A 191 -57.75 -35.71 -13.30
C SER A 191 -56.96 -35.74 -14.60
#